data_AF-X0VVP0-F1
#
_entry.id   AF-X0VVP0-F1
#
_cell.length_a   1.000
_cell.length_b   1.000
_cell.length_c   1.000
_cell.angle_alpha   90.00
_cell.angle_beta   90.00
_cell.angle_gamma   90.00
#
_symmetry.space_group_name_H-M   'P 1'
#
loop_
_entity.id
_entity.type
_entity.pdbx_description
1 polymer ?
#
loop_
_entity_poly.entity_id
_entity_poly.type
_entity_poly.pdbx_seq_one_letter_code
_entity_poly.pdbx_strand_id
1 'polypeptide(L)' 'LLRELSETVEHFIVPELNLGQISQEVERVVRRPVKGVHHAGGAMIPPERIVEAIHEVSKWRQ' A
#
# COMPACT_ATOMS: atom_id res chain seq x y z
N LEU A 1 0.95 -15.84 -6.79
CA LEU A 1 1.17 -14.42 -7.16
C LEU A 1 1.54 -13.49 -5.99
N LEU A 2 0.62 -12.99 -5.13
CA LEU A 2 1.01 -11.99 -4.09
C LEU A 2 2.10 -12.51 -3.12
N ARG A 3 2.01 -13.78 -2.72
CA ARG A 3 3.05 -14.44 -1.90
C ARG A 3 4.39 -14.49 -2.61
N GLU A 4 4.43 -14.93 -3.87
CA GLU A 4 5.66 -14.94 -4.67
C GLU A 4 6.22 -13.52 -4.85
N LEU A 5 5.38 -12.53 -5.15
CA LEU A 5 5.81 -11.15 -5.32
C LEU A 5 6.47 -10.60 -4.05
N SER A 6 5.95 -10.98 -2.87
CA SER A 6 6.49 -10.58 -1.56
C SER A 6 7.91 -11.05 -1.29
N GLU A 7 8.43 -12.00 -2.06
CA GLU A 7 9.82 -12.44 -1.99
C GLU A 7 10.77 -11.43 -2.66
N THR A 8 10.26 -10.62 -3.59
CA THR A 8 11.05 -9.73 -4.44
C THR A 8 10.86 -8.24 -4.16
N VAL A 9 9.79 -7.87 -3.43
CA VAL A 9 9.48 -6.49 -3.10
C VAL A 9 9.61 -6.24 -1.60
N GLU A 10 10.08 -5.04 -1.25
CA GLU A 10 10.29 -4.65 0.15
C GLU A 10 8.98 -4.18 0.81
N HIS A 11 8.12 -3.51 0.05
CA HIS A 11 6.89 -2.86 0.53
C HIS A 11 5.75 -3.05 -0.47
N PHE A 12 4.52 -3.14 0.04
CA PHE A 12 3.30 -3.05 -0.75
C PHE A 12 2.60 -1.73 -0.46
N ILE A 13 2.05 -1.09 -1.50
CA ILE A 13 1.22 0.09 -1.38
C ILE A 13 -0.16 -0.25 -1.94
N VAL A 14 -1.19 -0.05 -1.13
CA VAL A 14 -2.58 -0.43 -1.46
C VAL A 14 -3.47 0.81 -1.39
N PRO A 15 -3.72 1.48 -2.53
CA PRO A 15 -4.71 2.53 -2.60
C PRO A 15 -6.12 1.92 -2.57
N GLU A 16 -6.94 2.35 -1.62
CA GLU A 16 -8.32 1.90 -1.49
C GLU A 16 -9.22 2.99 -0.92
N LEU A 17 -10.44 3.11 -1.47
CA LEU A 17 -11.46 4.05 -0.98
C LEU A 17 -11.97 3.66 0.40
N ASN A 18 -11.95 2.35 0.68
CA ASN A 18 -12.36 1.80 1.96
C ASN A 18 -11.22 1.88 2.99
N LEU A 19 -11.58 1.90 4.26
CA LEU A 19 -10.63 1.98 5.37
C LEU A 19 -10.14 0.58 5.78
N GLY A 20 -9.33 -0.06 4.93
CA GLY A 20 -8.55 -1.23 5.34
C GLY A 20 -9.01 -2.59 4.79
N GLN A 21 -10.03 -2.66 3.94
CA GLN A 21 -10.62 -3.94 3.55
C GLN A 21 -9.66 -4.82 2.74
N ILE A 22 -8.95 -4.25 1.76
CA ILE A 22 -8.01 -5.00 0.93
C ILE A 22 -6.62 -4.94 1.51
N SER A 23 -6.18 -3.79 2.05
CA SER A 23 -4.83 -3.64 2.60
C SER A 23 -4.55 -4.64 3.73
N GLN A 24 -5.52 -4.90 4.61
CA GLN A 24 -5.36 -5.90 5.70
C GLN A 24 -5.29 -7.34 5.17
N GLU A 25 -6.03 -7.66 4.11
CA GLU A 25 -5.97 -8.99 3.49
C GLU A 25 -4.64 -9.21 2.75
N VAL A 26 -4.13 -8.16 2.08
CA VAL A 26 -2.79 -8.18 1.50
C VAL A 26 -1.76 -8.40 2.60
N GLU A 27 -1.83 -7.67 3.71
CA GLU A 27 -0.91 -7.80 4.85
C GLU A 27 -0.88 -9.24 5.42
N ARG A 28 -2.05 -9.85 5.60
CA ARG A 28 -2.19 -11.26 6.04
C ARG A 28 -1.51 -12.25 5.09
N VAL A 29 -1.53 -11.97 3.79
CA VAL A 29 -0.97 -12.86 2.77
C VAL A 29 0.53 -12.70 2.61
N VAL A 30 1.04 -11.47 2.57
CA VAL A 30 2.42 -11.17 2.11
C VAL A 30 3.46 -11.15 3.22
N ARG A 31 3.08 -10.94 4.50
CA ARG A 31 4.02 -10.81 5.64
C ARG A 31 5.17 -9.82 5.37
N ARG A 32 4.92 -8.81 4.55
CA ARG A 32 5.78 -7.66 4.27
C ARG A 32 5.05 -6.39 4.71
N PRO A 33 5.76 -5.28 4.97
CA PRO A 33 5.12 -4.01 5.24
C PRO A 33 4.11 -3.63 4.15
N VAL A 34 2.89 -3.33 4.57
CA VAL A 34 1.81 -2.85 3.69
C VAL A 34 1.42 -1.45 4.13
N LYS A 35 1.43 -0.50 3.19
CA LYS A 35 0.96 0.86 3.41
C LYS A 35 -0.37 1.07 2.67
N GLY A 36 -1.44 1.26 3.42
CA GLY A 36 -2.73 1.68 2.89
C GLY A 36 -2.71 3.17 2.51
N VAL A 37 -3.27 3.51 1.35
CA VAL A 37 -3.56 4.90 0.95
C VAL A 37 -5.07 5.06 0.90
N HIS A 38 -5.61 5.77 1.88
CA HIS A 38 -7.06 5.90 2.08
C HIS A 38 -7.56 7.30 1.77
N HIS A 39 -8.82 7.40 1.35
CA HIS A 39 -9.52 8.66 1.21
C HIS A 39 -10.93 8.57 1.80
N ALA A 40 -11.10 9.06 3.03
CA ALA A 40 -12.40 9.11 3.68
C ALA A 40 -13.27 10.19 3.01
N GLY A 41 -14.42 9.79 2.48
CA GLY A 41 -15.36 10.71 1.83
C GLY A 41 -15.96 10.24 0.51
N GLY A 42 -15.57 9.05 0.02
CA GLY A 42 -16.14 8.45 -1.19
C GLY A 42 -15.66 9.08 -2.51
N ALA A 43 -14.85 10.14 -2.44
CA ALA A 43 -14.16 10.69 -3.61
C ALA A 43 -12.95 9.83 -4.00
N MET A 44 -12.57 9.90 -5.28
CA MET A 44 -11.42 9.18 -5.81
C MET A 44 -10.13 9.61 -5.12
N ILE A 45 -9.23 8.67 -4.84
CA ILE A 45 -7.89 8.97 -4.32
C ILE A 45 -7.12 9.76 -5.39
N PRO A 46 -6.61 10.96 -5.07
CA PRO A 46 -5.73 11.68 -5.98
C PRO A 46 -4.45 10.90 -6.25
N PRO A 47 -3.99 10.76 -7.51
CA PRO A 47 -2.77 10.02 -7.85
C PRO A 47 -1.54 10.49 -7.06
N GLU A 48 -1.47 11.79 -6.74
CA GLU A 48 -0.36 12.41 -6.01
C GLU A 48 -0.19 11.80 -4.62
N ARG A 49 -1.29 11.37 -3.97
CA ARG A 49 -1.24 10.69 -2.66
C ARG A 49 -0.59 9.32 -2.76
N ILE A 50 -0.74 8.63 -3.89
CA ILE A 50 -0.10 7.34 -4.15
C ILE A 50 1.39 7.57 -4.40
N VAL A 51 1.75 8.58 -5.18
CA VAL A 51 3.14 8.97 -5.44
C VAL A 51 3.86 9.37 -4.15
N GLU A 52 3.21 10.16 -3.29
CA GLU A 52 3.72 10.52 -1.96
C GLU A 52 3.99 9.27 -1.12
N ALA A 53 3.04 8.33 -1.07
CA ALA A 53 3.21 7.07 -0.34
C ALA A 53 4.39 6.24 -0.86
N ILE A 54 4.63 6.22 -2.18
CA ILE A 54 5.81 5.58 -2.79
C ILE A 54 7.09 6.24 -2.29
N HIS A 55 7.15 7.57 -2.29
CA HIS A 55 8.32 8.30 -1.80
C HIS A 55 8.56 8.07 -0.31
N GLU A 56 7.53 8.06 0.52
CA GLU A 56 7.66 7.83 1.97
C GLU A 56 8.28 6.48 2.29
N VAL A 57 7.85 5.40 1.62
CA VAL A 57 8.44 4.06 1.86
C VAL A 57 9.82 3.92 1.23
N SER A 58 10.11 4.65 0.15
CA SER A 58 11.41 4.60 -0.54
C SER A 58 12.50 5.38 0.19
N LYS A 59 12.14 6.40 1.00
CA LYS A 59 13.07 7.22 1.78
C LYS A 59 13.78 6.48 2.92
N TRP A 60 13.37 5.25 3.25
CA TRP A 60 14.04 4.39 4.24
C TRP A 60 15.43 3.86 3.82
N ARG A 61 15.89 4.17 2.60
CA ARG A 61 17.20 3.75 2.06
C ARG A 61 18.37 4.74 2.29
N GLN A 62 18.21 5.73 3.17
CA GLN A 62 19.33 6.59 3.65
C GLN A 62 19.86 6.12 5.00
#